data_AF-A0A0G1SQ33-F1
#
_entry.id   AF-A0A0G1SQ33-F1
#
_cell.length_a   1.000
_cell.length_b   1.000
_cell.length_c   1.000
_cell.angle_alpha   90.00
_cell.angle_beta   90.00
_cell.angle_gamma   90.00
#
_symmetry.space_group_name_H-M   'P 1'
#
loop_
_entity.id
_entity.type
_entity.pdbx_description
1 polymer ?
#
loop_
_entity_poly.entity_id
_entity_poly.type
_entity_poly.pdbx_seq_one_letter_code
_entity_poly.pdbx_strand_id
1 'polypeptide(L)'
;MINSKDYDFSFSGLKTAVLYLIKDLEKNGYALNDFRAAIAAEFQQAVIDVLISKTLKAAENYKVKSVLVGGGVSANKNLRRQMEKAVKEKLPKVIYHEPGLKFTTDNAAMIAAAACFHLKRKKDWSKIETAANLRLG
;
A
#
# COMPACT_ATOMS: atom_id res chain seq x y z
N MET A 1 15.28 0.37 -4.02
CA MET A 1 13.89 -0.10 -4.14
C MET A 1 13.14 0.54 -5.30
N ILE A 2 13.16 1.87 -5.47
CA ILE A 2 12.49 2.56 -6.60
C ILE A 2 13.01 2.10 -7.97
N ASN A 3 14.33 1.88 -8.09
CA ASN A 3 14.97 1.52 -9.36
C ASN A 3 14.96 0.01 -9.67
N SER A 4 14.30 -0.83 -8.85
CA SER A 4 14.23 -2.26 -9.20
C SER A 4 13.34 -2.47 -10.44
N LYS A 5 13.65 -3.52 -11.19
CA LYS A 5 12.90 -3.82 -12.43
C LYS A 5 11.54 -4.46 -12.14
N ASP A 6 11.40 -5.12 -11.00
CA ASP A 6 10.17 -5.71 -10.47
C ASP A 6 9.18 -4.68 -9.89
N TYR A 7 8.00 -5.17 -9.52
CA TYR A 7 6.98 -4.42 -8.79
C TYR A 7 6.93 -4.79 -7.29
N ASP A 8 7.94 -5.53 -6.81
CA ASP A 8 7.96 -6.03 -5.44
C ASP A 8 8.34 -4.93 -4.45
N PHE A 9 7.79 -5.03 -3.24
CA PHE A 9 8.07 -4.09 -2.16
C PHE A 9 8.93 -4.73 -1.08
N SER A 10 9.89 -3.99 -0.53
CA SER A 10 10.72 -4.44 0.60
C SER A 10 11.04 -3.29 1.56
N PHE A 11 10.38 -3.29 2.72
CA PHE A 11 10.55 -2.24 3.73
C PHE A 11 11.38 -2.70 4.94
N SER A 12 11.90 -3.92 4.96
CA SER A 12 12.73 -4.42 6.06
C SER A 12 14.03 -3.63 6.20
N GLY A 13 14.71 -3.35 5.09
CA GLY A 13 15.91 -2.53 5.08
C GLY A 13 15.67 -1.11 5.59
N LEU A 14 14.49 -0.54 5.32
CA LEU A 14 14.14 0.81 5.79
C LEU A 14 14.00 0.85 7.32
N LYS A 15 13.42 -0.19 7.94
CA LYS A 15 13.35 -0.31 9.41
C LYS A 15 14.75 -0.38 10.02
N THR A 16 15.63 -1.17 9.41
CA THR A 16 17.02 -1.32 9.84
C THR A 16 17.79 0.01 9.71
N ALA A 17 17.60 0.74 8.61
CA ALA A 17 18.21 2.06 8.42
C ALA A 17 17.78 3.07 9.51
N VAL A 18 16.49 3.11 9.85
CA VAL A 18 15.99 3.95 10.96
C VAL A 18 16.59 3.54 12.30
N LEU A 19 16.71 2.24 12.57
CA LEU A 19 17.35 1.75 13.80
C LEU A 19 18.80 2.24 13.92
N TYR A 20 19.58 2.16 12.84
CA TYR A 20 20.97 2.64 12.85
C TYR A 20 21.06 4.15 12.96
N LEU A 21 20.18 4.91 12.30
CA LEU A 21 20.10 6.36 12.45
C LEU A 21 19.87 6.77 13.90
N ILE A 22 18.92 6.11 14.60
CA ILE A 22 18.63 6.39 16.01
C ILE A 22 19.86 6.12 16.88
N LYS A 23 20.51 4.97 16.69
CA LYS A 23 21.73 4.61 17.44
C LYS A 23 22.86 5.62 17.24
N ASP A 24 23.04 6.11 16.01
CA ASP A 24 24.05 7.12 15.71
C ASP A 24 23.71 8.47 16.37
N LEU A 25 22.44 8.89 16.35
CA LEU A 25 22.01 10.11 17.05
C LEU A 25 22.30 10.02 18.55
N GLU A 26 21.93 8.91 19.19
CA GLU A 26 22.17 8.66 20.61
C GLU A 26 23.68 8.66 20.94
N LYS A 27 24.49 7.99 20.11
CA LYS A 27 25.94 7.94 20.27
C LYS A 27 26.59 9.33 20.18
N ASN A 28 26.04 10.21 19.36
CA ASN A 28 26.51 11.59 19.20
C ASN A 28 25.89 12.57 20.23
N GLY A 29 25.16 12.06 21.23
CA GLY A 29 24.60 12.87 22.32
C GLY A 29 23.32 13.63 21.96
N TYR A 30 22.68 13.32 20.82
CA TYR A 30 21.40 13.93 20.44
C TYR A 30 20.22 13.24 21.14
N ALA A 31 19.25 14.02 21.61
CA ALA A 31 18.03 13.48 22.18
C ALA A 31 17.07 13.02 21.07
N LEU A 32 16.60 11.77 21.13
CA LEU A 32 15.66 11.23 20.13
C LEU A 32 14.40 12.08 19.97
N ASN A 33 13.93 12.71 21.04
CA ASN A 33 12.74 13.57 21.01
C ASN A 33 12.87 14.74 20.02
N ASP A 34 14.08 15.24 19.79
CA ASP A 34 14.34 16.35 18.86
C ASP A 34 14.14 15.91 17.39
N PHE A 35 14.38 14.63 17.10
CA PHE A 35 14.35 14.07 15.74
C PHE A 35 13.16 13.15 15.47
N ARG A 36 12.42 12.73 16.50
CA ARG A 36 11.35 11.72 16.39
C ARG A 36 10.32 12.07 15.32
N ALA A 37 9.85 13.32 15.29
CA ALA A 37 8.87 13.78 14.32
C ALA A 37 9.44 13.78 12.90
N ALA A 38 10.67 14.25 12.72
CA ALA A 38 11.36 14.27 11.43
C ALA A 38 11.59 12.85 10.90
N ILE A 39 12.09 11.93 11.74
CA ILE A 39 12.28 10.52 11.39
C ILE A 39 10.96 9.87 10.96
N ALA A 40 9.87 10.13 11.68
CA ALA A 40 8.56 9.59 11.33
C ALA A 40 8.03 10.14 9.99
N ALA A 41 8.22 11.43 9.73
CA ALA A 41 7.84 12.08 8.48
C ALA A 41 8.64 11.53 7.30
N GLU A 42 9.96 11.46 7.41
CA GLU A 42 10.86 10.94 6.38
C GLU A 42 10.62 9.44 6.12
N PHE A 43 10.40 8.65 7.18
CA PHE A 43 10.03 7.24 7.02
C PHE A 43 8.72 7.10 6.24
N GLN A 44 7.68 7.87 6.60
CA GLN A 44 6.41 7.86 5.89
C GLN A 44 6.60 8.25 4.43
N GLN A 45 7.35 9.32 4.16
CA GLN A 45 7.57 9.82 2.81
C GLN A 45 8.31 8.79 1.95
N ALA A 46 9.38 8.17 2.47
CA ALA A 46 10.10 7.11 1.78
C ALA A 46 9.21 5.91 1.41
N VAL A 47 8.26 5.53 2.28
CA VAL A 47 7.28 4.48 1.98
C VAL A 47 6.31 4.93 0.89
N ILE A 48 5.76 6.15 0.99
CA ILE A 48 4.82 6.72 0.02
C ILE A 48 5.47 6.80 -1.37
N ASP A 49 6.70 7.30 -1.46
CA ASP A 49 7.43 7.46 -2.73
C ASP A 49 7.58 6.14 -3.47
N VAL A 50 7.91 5.08 -2.75
CA VAL A 50 8.05 3.74 -3.32
C VAL A 50 6.70 3.20 -3.81
N LEU A 51 5.65 3.35 -2.98
CA LEU A 51 4.30 2.92 -3.35
C LEU A 51 3.84 3.63 -4.62
N ILE A 52 3.95 4.96 -4.68
CA ILE A 52 3.56 5.75 -5.85
C ILE A 52 4.38 5.35 -7.07
N SER A 53 5.71 5.35 -6.97
CA SER A 53 6.59 5.07 -8.11
C SER A 53 6.31 3.70 -8.73
N LYS A 54 6.19 2.65 -7.91
CA LYS A 54 5.90 1.29 -8.41
C LYS A 54 4.48 1.16 -8.93
N THR A 55 3.49 1.78 -8.28
CA THR A 55 2.10 1.78 -8.76
C THR A 55 1.97 2.45 -10.13
N LEU A 56 2.59 3.62 -10.34
CA LEU A 56 2.56 4.31 -11.63
C LEU A 56 3.22 3.46 -12.72
N LYS A 57 4.42 2.93 -12.45
CA LYS A 57 5.15 2.07 -13.40
C LYS A 57 4.34 0.83 -13.78
N ALA A 58 3.70 0.17 -12.82
CA ALA A 58 2.82 -0.95 -13.09
C ALA A 58 1.58 -0.52 -13.91
N ALA A 59 0.94 0.59 -13.54
CA ALA A 59 -0.23 1.10 -14.23
C ALA A 59 0.05 1.41 -15.72
N GLU A 60 1.21 1.99 -16.01
CA GLU A 60 1.67 2.24 -17.39
C GLU A 60 1.91 0.93 -18.15
N ASN A 61 2.68 0.01 -17.56
CA ASN A 61 3.08 -1.23 -18.23
C ASN A 61 1.90 -2.15 -18.52
N TYR A 62 0.92 -2.22 -17.61
CA TYR A 62 -0.30 -3.01 -17.78
C TYR A 62 -1.44 -2.25 -18.46
N LYS A 63 -1.25 -0.96 -18.81
CA LYS A 63 -2.24 -0.10 -19.46
C LYS A 63 -3.60 -0.14 -18.74
N VAL A 64 -3.56 -0.05 -17.40
CA VAL A 64 -4.76 -0.17 -16.57
C VAL A 64 -5.71 0.99 -16.84
N LYS A 65 -7.01 0.77 -16.63
CA LYS A 65 -8.04 1.81 -16.74
C LYS A 65 -8.24 2.59 -15.45
N SER A 66 -7.83 2.00 -14.32
CA SER A 66 -8.06 2.55 -13.00
C SER A 66 -6.98 2.14 -12.01
N VAL A 67 -6.71 3.01 -11.05
CA VAL A 67 -5.89 2.75 -9.85
C VAL A 67 -6.79 2.92 -8.63
N LEU A 68 -6.76 1.95 -7.71
CA LEU A 68 -7.53 1.98 -6.47
C LEU A 68 -6.61 1.82 -5.26
N VAL A 69 -6.82 2.62 -4.23
CA VAL A 69 -6.07 2.52 -2.96
C VAL A 69 -6.99 2.03 -1.85
N GLY A 70 -6.77 0.79 -1.40
CA GLY A 70 -7.48 0.16 -0.28
C GLY A 70 -6.52 -0.38 0.78
N GLY A 71 -7.05 -1.11 1.77
CA GLY A 71 -6.27 -1.63 2.90
C GLY A 71 -6.20 -0.66 4.08
N GLY A 72 -5.82 -1.16 5.26
CA GLY A 72 -5.76 -0.34 6.49
C GLY A 72 -4.81 0.87 6.38
N VAL A 73 -3.68 0.70 5.70
CA VAL A 73 -2.69 1.79 5.46
C VAL A 73 -3.26 2.89 4.58
N SER A 74 -4.29 2.60 3.76
CA SER A 74 -4.96 3.64 2.97
C SER A 74 -5.58 4.71 3.85
N ALA A 75 -5.85 4.48 5.14
CA ALA A 75 -6.32 5.54 6.05
C ALA A 75 -5.34 6.72 6.18
N ASN A 76 -4.09 6.55 5.75
CA ASN A 76 -3.12 7.63 5.65
C ASN A 76 -3.54 8.66 4.60
N LYS A 77 -3.99 9.84 5.06
CA LYS A 77 -4.41 10.96 4.21
C LYS A 77 -3.30 11.48 3.30
N ASN A 78 -2.04 11.41 3.74
CA ASN A 78 -0.92 11.89 2.95
C ASN A 78 -0.66 10.95 1.75
N LEU A 79 -0.72 9.63 1.96
CA LEU A 79 -0.64 8.63 0.89
C LEU A 79 -1.77 8.83 -0.14
N ARG A 80 -3.02 8.94 0.32
CA ARG A 80 -4.19 9.19 -0.55
C ARG A 80 -4.00 10.42 -1.43
N ARG A 81 -3.69 11.56 -0.80
CA ARG A 81 -3.46 12.84 -1.49
C ARG A 81 -2.32 12.76 -2.52
N GLN A 82 -1.18 12.19 -2.13
CA GLN A 82 -0.01 12.13 -3.03
C GLN A 82 -0.23 11.14 -4.18
N MET A 83 -0.84 9.98 -3.93
CA MET A 83 -1.18 9.01 -4.96
C MET A 83 -2.19 9.58 -5.96
N GLU A 84 -3.27 10.21 -5.47
CA GLU A 84 -4.27 10.85 -6.33
C GLU A 84 -3.63 11.89 -7.26
N LYS A 85 -2.82 12.79 -6.68
CA LYS A 85 -2.08 13.80 -7.44
C LYS A 85 -1.19 13.16 -8.50
N ALA A 86 -0.40 12.17 -8.11
CA ALA A 86 0.55 11.51 -9.00
C ALA A 86 -0.15 10.78 -10.15
N VAL A 87 -1.27 10.08 -9.88
CA VAL A 87 -2.09 9.42 -10.93
C VAL A 87 -2.69 10.46 -11.88
N LYS A 88 -3.26 11.55 -11.37
CA LYS A 88 -3.84 12.61 -12.21
C LYS A 88 -2.80 13.28 -13.11
N GLU A 89 -1.60 13.56 -12.60
CA GLU A 89 -0.54 14.25 -13.33
C GLU A 89 0.16 13.36 -14.34
N LYS A 90 0.42 12.09 -14.00
CA LYS A 90 1.21 11.18 -14.84
C LYS A 90 0.36 10.29 -15.74
N LEU A 91 -0.87 9.98 -15.32
CA LEU A 91 -1.78 9.05 -15.99
C LEU A 91 -3.17 9.68 -16.20
N PRO A 92 -3.29 10.75 -17.02
CA PRO A 92 -4.52 11.55 -17.11
C PRO A 92 -5.76 10.79 -17.62
N LYS A 93 -5.57 9.61 -18.23
CA LYS A 93 -6.66 8.74 -18.70
C LYS A 93 -7.07 7.66 -17.70
N VAL A 94 -6.34 7.53 -16.59
CA VAL A 94 -6.57 6.50 -15.56
C VAL A 94 -7.44 7.09 -14.46
N ILE A 95 -8.49 6.36 -14.09
CA ILE A 95 -9.40 6.79 -13.03
C ILE A 95 -8.82 6.40 -11.67
N TYR A 96 -8.70 7.37 -10.77
CA TYR A 96 -8.31 7.11 -9.39
C TYR A 96 -9.55 6.83 -8.52
N HIS A 97 -9.53 5.74 -7.75
CA HIS A 97 -10.58 5.36 -6.82
C HIS A 97 -10.08 5.23 -5.39
N GLU A 98 -10.91 5.72 -4.47
CA GLU A 98 -10.66 5.66 -3.05
C GLU A 98 -11.95 5.27 -2.32
N PRO A 99 -12.06 4.03 -1.80
CA PRO A 99 -13.21 3.65 -1.01
C PRO A 99 -13.27 4.45 0.29
N GLY A 100 -14.50 4.67 0.79
CA GLY A 100 -14.70 5.23 2.12
C GLY A 100 -13.98 4.40 3.19
N LEU A 101 -13.40 5.06 4.19
CA LEU A 101 -12.49 4.45 5.18
C LEU A 101 -13.08 3.20 5.87
N LYS A 102 -14.39 3.18 6.13
CA LYS A 102 -15.08 2.01 6.71
C LYS A 102 -15.03 0.74 5.87
N PHE A 103 -14.68 0.87 4.58
CA PHE A 103 -14.60 -0.24 3.63
C PHE A 103 -13.16 -0.61 3.27
N THR A 104 -12.15 0.08 3.81
CA THR A 104 -10.75 -0.16 3.45
C THR A 104 -10.04 -1.15 4.37
N THR A 105 -10.57 -1.41 5.56
CA THR A 105 -10.09 -2.47 6.46
C THR A 105 -10.85 -3.77 6.24
N ASP A 106 -10.36 -4.88 6.80
CA ASP A 106 -11.04 -6.17 6.72
C ASP A 106 -12.44 -6.10 7.33
N ASN A 107 -13.46 -6.46 6.56
CA ASN A 107 -14.85 -6.40 6.99
C ASN A 107 -15.73 -7.44 6.27
N ALA A 108 -16.85 -7.84 6.87
CA ALA A 108 -17.76 -8.83 6.29
C ALA A 108 -18.40 -8.38 4.97
N ALA A 109 -18.56 -7.07 4.74
CA ALA A 109 -19.17 -6.56 3.51
C ALA A 109 -18.30 -6.84 2.28
N MET A 110 -16.97 -6.80 2.39
CA MET A 110 -16.08 -7.16 1.27
C MET A 110 -16.20 -8.65 0.89
N ILE A 111 -16.40 -9.53 1.88
CA ILE A 111 -16.62 -10.96 1.68
C ILE A 111 -17.97 -11.20 1.01
N ALA A 112 -19.04 -10.57 1.51
CA ALA A 112 -20.37 -10.66 0.93
C ALA A 112 -20.42 -10.14 -0.52
N ALA A 113 -19.76 -9.02 -0.79
CA ALA A 113 -19.64 -8.46 -2.15
C ALA A 113 -18.90 -9.44 -3.08
N ALA A 114 -17.76 -9.99 -2.65
CA ALA A 114 -17.01 -10.98 -3.43
C ALA A 114 -17.86 -12.22 -3.73
N ALA A 115 -18.60 -12.74 -2.73
CA ALA A 115 -19.53 -13.86 -2.90
C ALA A 115 -20.64 -13.53 -3.91
N CYS A 116 -21.22 -12.32 -3.87
CA CYS A 116 -22.22 -11.86 -4.82
C CYS A 116 -21.72 -11.92 -6.28
N PHE A 117 -20.50 -11.42 -6.54
CA PHE A 117 -19.86 -11.52 -7.86
C PHE A 117 -19.60 -12.97 -8.30
N HIS A 118 -19.51 -13.90 -7.35
CA HIS A 118 -19.20 -15.31 -7.59
C HIS A 118 -20.43 -16.22 -7.55
N LEU A 119 -21.65 -15.71 -7.42
CA LEU A 119 -22.88 -16.51 -7.26
C LEU A 119 -23.09 -17.56 -8.36
N LYS A 120 -22.60 -17.30 -9.58
CA LYS A 120 -22.70 -18.25 -10.71
C LYS A 120 -21.76 -19.46 -10.56
N ARG A 121 -20.72 -19.37 -9.72
CA ARG A 121 -19.84 -20.49 -9.38
C ARG A 121 -20.55 -21.35 -8.34
N LYS A 122 -21.27 -22.37 -8.81
CA LYS A 122 -21.87 -23.39 -7.93
C LYS A 122 -20.76 -24.10 -7.17
N LYS A 123 -20.54 -23.70 -5.91
CA LYS A 123 -19.62 -24.39 -4.99
C LYS A 123 -20.45 -25.24 -4.05
N ASP A 124 -20.05 -26.49 -3.89
CA ASP A 124 -20.64 -27.39 -2.91
C ASP A 124 -20.20 -26.94 -1.52
N TRP A 125 -21.14 -26.41 -0.74
CA TRP A 125 -20.87 -25.86 0.60
C TRP A 125 -20.36 -26.92 1.57
N SER A 126 -20.67 -28.20 1.34
CA SER A 126 -20.19 -29.32 2.15
C SER A 126 -18.70 -29.64 1.95
N LYS A 127 -18.08 -29.08 0.90
CA LYS A 127 -16.68 -29.31 0.52
C LYS A 127 -15.82 -28.06 0.68
N ILE A 128 -16.25 -27.09 1.49
CA ILE A 128 -15.47 -25.88 1.75
C ILE A 128 -14.40 -26.18 2.80
N GLU A 129 -13.15 -26.03 2.39
CA GLU A 129 -11.99 -26.13 3.26
C GLU A 129 -11.28 -24.78 3.35
N THR A 130 -10.57 -24.57 4.47
CA THR A 130 -9.73 -23.39 4.62
C THR A 130 -8.44 -23.56 3.83
N ALA A 131 -7.98 -22.48 3.20
CA ALA A 131 -6.72 -22.45 2.47
C ALA A 131 -5.89 -21.25 2.94
N ALA A 132 -4.97 -21.49 3.89
CA ALA A 132 -4.17 -20.43 4.50
C ALA A 132 -3.29 -19.67 3.49
N ASN A 133 -2.90 -20.33 2.40
CA ASN A 133 -2.04 -19.77 1.34
C ASN A 133 -2.77 -19.68 -0.01
N LEU A 134 -4.07 -19.36 0.01
CA LEU A 134 -4.87 -19.22 -1.22
C LEU A 134 -4.23 -18.19 -2.17
N ARG A 135 -3.88 -18.62 -3.38
CA ARG A 135 -3.37 -17.74 -4.44
C ARG A 135 -4.52 -17.20 -5.28
N LEU A 136 -4.42 -15.93 -5.70
CA LEU A 136 -5.46 -15.24 -6.48
C LEU A 136 -5.30 -15.40 -8.01
N GLY A 137 -4.24 -16.06 -8.46
CA GLY A 137 -3.88 -16.29 -9.86
C GLY A 137 -2.40 -16.62 -9.99
#